data_AF-A0A318TRT3-F1
#
_entry.id   AF-A0A318TRT3-F1
#
_cell.length_a   1.000
_cell.length_b   1.000
_cell.length_c   1.000
_cell.angle_alpha   90.00
_cell.angle_beta   90.00
_cell.angle_gamma   90.00
#
_symmetry.space_group_name_H-M   'P 1'
#
loop_
_entity.id
_entity.type
_entity.pdbx_description
1 polymer ?
#
loop_
_entity_poly.entity_id
_entity_poly.type
_entity_poly.pdbx_seq_one_letter_code
_entity_poly.pdbx_strand_id
1 'polypeptide(L)' 'MDPMKLLQMVWNMILRRLLRFGVNKGIELAAGKGKAPSQMTPAERKAAKSARQAVKRARQAAAITRRLR' A
#
# COMPACT_ATOMS: atom_id res chain seq x y z
N MET A 1 -22.87 -10.90 -30.07
CA MET A 1 -22.17 -10.69 -28.79
C MET A 1 -22.58 -11.81 -27.87
N ASP A 2 -21.68 -12.75 -27.59
CA ASP A 2 -22.00 -13.93 -26.78
C ASP A 2 -22.32 -13.51 -25.33
N PRO A 3 -23.51 -13.83 -24.79
CA PRO A 3 -23.89 -13.44 -23.43
C PRO A 3 -22.89 -13.95 -22.37
N MET A 4 -22.23 -15.08 -22.63
CA MET A 4 -21.14 -15.60 -21.80
C MET A 4 -19.94 -14.64 -21.71
N LYS A 5 -19.57 -13.97 -22.81
CA LYS A 5 -18.45 -13.03 -22.83
C LYS A 5 -18.77 -11.76 -22.08
N LEU A 6 -20.01 -11.27 -22.17
CA LEU A 6 -20.49 -10.14 -21.38
C LEU A 6 -20.42 -10.44 -19.88
N LEU A 7 -20.85 -11.63 -19.46
CA LEU A 7 -20.78 -12.06 -18.07
C LEU A 7 -19.33 -12.14 -17.57
N GLN A 8 -18.42 -12.71 -18.37
CA GLN A 8 -16.99 -12.76 -18.04
C GLN A 8 -16.36 -11.37 -17.92
N MET A 9 -16.71 -10.44 -18.81
CA MET A 9 -16.21 -9.06 -18.75
C MET A 9 -16.67 -8.34 -17.49
N VAL A 10 -17.95 -8.48 -17.12
CA VAL A 10 -18.53 -7.90 -15.90
C VAL A 10 -17.90 -8.52 -14.65
N TRP A 11 -17.77 -9.86 -14.61
CA TRP A 11 -17.14 -10.56 -13.49
C TRP A 11 -15.68 -10.12 -13.30
N ASN A 12 -14.91 -10.06 -14.38
CA ASN A 12 -13.52 -9.60 -14.34
C ASN A 12 -13.41 -8.13 -13.90
N MET A 13 -14.37 -7.28 -14.26
CA MET A 13 -14.39 -5.88 -13.81
C MET A 13 -14.66 -5.77 -12.31
N ILE A 14 -15.63 -6.54 -11.79
CA ILE A 14 -15.97 -6.58 -10.37
C ILE A 14 -14.79 -7.12 -9.55
N LEU A 15 -14.22 -8.25 -9.97
CA LEU A 15 -13.09 -8.87 -9.29
C LEU A 15 -11.87 -7.94 -9.26
N ARG A 16 -11.55 -7.28 -10.38
CA ARG A 16 -10.47 -6.27 -10.43
C ARG A 16 -10.77 -5.08 -9.53
N ARG A 17 -12.00 -4.59 -9.49
CA ARG A 17 -12.39 -3.47 -8.61
C ARG A 17 -12.28 -3.88 -7.14
N LEU A 18 -12.79 -5.06 -6.78
CA LEU A 18 -12.77 -5.61 -5.44
C LEU A 18 -11.35 -5.86 -4.96
N LEU A 19 -10.50 -6.48 -5.79
CA LEU A 19 -9.08 -6.66 -5.50
C LEU A 19 -8.38 -5.31 -5.40
N ARG A 20 -8.66 -4.33 -6.26
CA ARG A 20 -8.06 -3.00 -6.16
C ARG A 20 -8.45 -2.30 -4.86
N PHE A 21 -9.71 -2.37 -4.44
CA PHE A 21 -10.17 -1.80 -3.16
C PHE A 21 -9.67 -2.59 -1.95
N GLY A 22 -9.70 -3.91 -2.01
CA GLY A 22 -9.29 -4.83 -0.94
C GLY A 22 -7.77 -4.89 -0.76
N VAL A 23 -7.00 -4.78 -1.84
CA VAL A 23 -5.54 -4.64 -1.81
C VAL A 23 -5.17 -3.22 -1.40
N ASN A 24 -5.83 -2.16 -1.89
CA ASN A 24 -5.51 -0.80 -1.41
C ASN A 24 -5.86 -0.62 0.08
N LYS A 25 -7.05 -1.01 0.52
CA LYS A 25 -7.43 -0.97 1.94
C LYS A 25 -6.67 -1.99 2.77
N GLY A 26 -6.43 -3.19 2.24
CA GLY A 26 -5.68 -4.26 2.91
C GLY A 26 -4.21 -3.92 3.04
N ILE A 27 -3.59 -3.25 2.07
CA ILE A 27 -2.24 -2.70 2.15
C ILE A 27 -2.24 -1.41 2.99
N GLU A 28 -3.26 -0.54 2.97
CA GLU A 28 -3.32 0.57 3.94
C GLU A 28 -3.42 0.07 5.39
N LEU A 29 -4.17 -1.01 5.59
CA LEU A 29 -4.37 -1.68 6.88
C LEU A 29 -3.14 -2.50 7.29
N ALA A 30 -2.48 -3.19 6.35
CA ALA A 30 -1.31 -4.04 6.59
C ALA A 30 0.03 -3.28 6.54
N ALA A 31 0.12 -2.21 5.76
CA ALA A 31 1.32 -1.37 5.61
C ALA A 31 1.31 -0.13 6.54
N GLY A 32 0.33 0.00 7.43
CA GLY A 32 0.44 0.87 8.61
C GLY A 32 0.59 2.37 8.30
N LYS A 33 0.05 2.85 7.18
CA LYS A 33 0.01 4.30 6.89
C LYS A 33 -1.17 5.04 7.52
N GLY A 34 -2.12 4.33 8.14
CA GLY A 34 -3.35 4.92 8.69
C GLY A 34 -3.66 4.69 10.17
N LYS A 35 -2.95 3.84 10.91
CA LYS A 35 -3.26 3.64 12.34
C LYS A 35 -2.66 4.79 13.17
N ALA A 36 -3.50 5.54 13.87
CA ALA A 36 -3.07 6.46 14.92
C ALA A 36 -2.13 5.70 15.89
N PRO A 37 -1.06 6.31 16.42
CA PRO A 37 -0.10 5.64 17.30
C PRO A 37 -0.75 4.92 18.49
N SER A 38 -1.96 5.34 18.87
CA SER A 38 -2.81 4.80 19.92
C SER A 38 -3.44 3.43 19.62
N GLN A 39 -3.48 2.98 18.36
CA GLN A 39 -4.11 1.71 17.94
C GLN A 39 -3.10 0.68 17.38
N MET A 40 -1.80 0.94 17.49
CA MET A 40 -0.75 0.01 17.06
C MET A 40 -0.38 -0.95 18.19
N THR A 41 -0.32 -2.24 17.89
CA THR A 41 0.27 -3.22 18.81
C THR A 41 1.79 -2.95 18.98
N PRO A 42 2.42 -3.35 20.09
CA PRO A 42 3.85 -3.09 20.34
C PRO A 42 4.78 -3.62 19.25
N ALA A 43 4.43 -4.77 18.64
CA ALA A 43 5.16 -5.39 17.55
C ALA A 43 5.09 -4.57 16.25
N GLU A 44 3.88 -4.09 15.88
CA GLU A 44 3.67 -3.24 14.70
C GLU A 44 4.41 -1.89 14.85
N ARG A 45 4.46 -1.32 16.06
CA ARG A 45 5.19 -0.07 16.33
C ARG A 45 6.70 -0.21 16.08
N LYS A 46 7.28 -1.37 16.42
CA LYS A 46 8.71 -1.66 16.18
C LYS A 46 9.01 -1.79 14.69
N ALA A 47 8.17 -2.52 13.95
CA ALA A 47 8.30 -2.66 12.49
C ALA A 47 8.15 -1.31 11.77
N ALA A 48 7.17 -0.49 12.16
CA ALA A 48 6.96 0.84 11.61
C ALA A 48 8.14 1.79 11.89
N LYS A 49 8.75 1.70 13.09
CA LYS A 49 9.94 2.50 13.45
C LYS A 49 11.13 2.16 12.55
N SER A 50 11.39 0.86 12.32
CA SER A 50 12.46 0.40 11.43
C SER A 50 12.21 0.83 9.98
N ALA A 51 10.98 0.68 9.49
CA ALA A 51 10.61 1.11 8.14
C ALA A 51 10.76 2.63 7.95
N ARG A 52 10.34 3.44 8.93
CA ARG A 52 10.53 4.91 8.91
C ARG A 52 12.01 5.30 8.87
N GLN A 53 12.87 4.59 9.61
CA GLN A 53 14.32 4.85 9.59
C GLN A 53 14.94 4.53 8.23
N ALA A 54 14.58 3.40 7.62
CA ALA A 54 15.03 3.03 6.28
C ALA A 54 14.61 4.08 5.23
N VAL A 55 13.34 4.49 5.26
CA VAL A 55 12.81 5.54 4.37
C VAL A 55 13.50 6.88 4.60
N LYS A 56 13.81 7.25 5.85
CA LYS A 56 14.52 8.49 6.16
C LYS A 56 15.92 8.52 5.55
N ARG A 57 16.67 7.41 5.66
CA ARG A 57 18.00 7.27 5.04
C ARG A 57 17.92 7.32 3.52
N ALA A 58 16.95 6.62 2.92
CA ALA A 58 16.72 6.66 1.48
C ALA A 58 16.38 8.08 0.98
N ARG A 59 15.53 8.82 1.72
CA ARG A 59 15.21 10.22 1.41
C ARG A 59 16.43 11.13 1.50
N GLN A 60 17.30 10.94 2.49
CA GLN A 60 18.52 11.72 2.63
C GLN A 60 19.48 11.47 1.46
N ALA A 61 19.69 10.19 1.10
CA ALA A 61 20.49 9.83 -0.07
C ALA A 61 19.90 10.46 -1.35
N ALA A 62 18.60 10.32 -1.57
CA ALA A 62 17.92 10.91 -2.72
C ALA A 62 18.00 12.44 -2.73
N ALA A 63 17.94 13.10 -1.57
CA ALA A 63 18.06 14.56 -1.47
C ALA A 63 19.47 15.04 -1.81
N ILE A 64 20.51 14.29 -1.41
CA ILE A 64 21.90 14.56 -1.78
C ILE A 64 22.06 14.38 -3.29
N THR A 65 21.61 13.26 -3.84
CA THR A 65 21.62 13.01 -5.29
C THR A 65 20.89 14.12 -6.06
N ARG A 66 19.77 14.62 -5.55
CA ARG A 66 19.02 15.73 -6.16
C ARG A 66 19.74 17.07 -6.15
N ARG A 67 20.68 17.29 -5.23
CA ARG A 67 21.46 18.53 -5.13
C ARG A 67 22.75 18.46 -5.94
N LEU A 68 23.21 17.26 -6.28
CA LEU A 68 24.42 17.01 -7.08
C LEU A 68 24.14 16.93 -8.58
N ARG A 69 22.89 16.73 -8.98
CA ARG A 69 22.41 16.90 -10.37
C ARG A 69 22.03 18.36 -10.59
#